data_AF-B1B1N4-F1
#
_entry.id   AF-B1B1N4-F1
#
_cell.length_a   1.000
_cell.length_b   1.000
_cell.length_c   1.000
_cell.angle_alpha   90.00
_cell.angle_beta   90.00
_cell.angle_gamma   90.00
#
_symmetry.space_group_name_H-M   'P 1'
#
loop_
_entity.id
_entity.type
_entity.pdbx_description
1 polymer ?
#
loop_
_entity_poly.entity_id
_entity_poly.type
_entity_poly.pdbx_seq_one_letter_code
_entity_poly.pdbx_strand_id
1 'polypeptide(L)'
;LCLHYRDFIPGVAIAANIIQEGFHKSRKVIVVVSQHFIQSRWCIFEYEIAQTWQFLRSHAGIIFIVLQKLEKSLLRQQVELYRLLSRNTYLEWEDSVLGRHIFWRRL
;
A
#
# COMPACT_ATOMS: atom_id res chain seq x y z
N LEU A 1 9.71 0.78 11.28
CA LEU A 1 9.19 1.46 10.08
C LEU A 1 10.26 1.35 9.01
N CYS A 2 9.96 0.81 7.83
CA CYS A 2 10.87 0.72 6.69
C CYS A 2 10.43 1.73 5.61
N LEU A 3 11.33 2.56 5.10
CA LEU A 3 11.07 3.58 4.10
C LEU A 3 12.10 3.49 2.97
N HIS A 4 11.64 3.46 1.73
CA HIS A 4 12.49 3.26 0.55
C HIS A 4 13.68 4.23 0.46
N TYR A 5 13.49 5.51 0.80
CA TYR A 5 14.56 6.52 0.71
C TYR A 5 15.59 6.44 1.85
N ARG A 6 15.31 5.69 2.92
CA ARG A 6 16.16 5.62 4.10
C ARG A 6 16.82 4.25 4.26
N ASP A 7 16.05 3.20 4.00
CA ASP A 7 16.42 1.84 4.39
C ASP A 7 16.79 0.96 3.18
N PHE A 8 16.58 1.41 1.94
CA PHE A 8 17.01 0.66 0.76
C PHE A 8 18.51 0.80 0.53
N ILE A 9 19.13 -0.31 0.12
CA ILE A 9 20.57 -0.39 -0.10
C ILE A 9 20.89 0.13 -1.52
N PRO A 10 21.75 1.15 -1.66
CA PRO A 10 22.17 1.65 -2.97
C PRO A 10 22.89 0.56 -3.78
N GLY A 11 22.68 0.56 -5.11
CA GLY A 11 23.27 -0.44 -6.01
C GLY A 11 22.54 -1.79 -6.02
N VAL A 12 21.57 -2.02 -5.14
CA VAL A 12 20.69 -3.19 -5.16
C VAL A 12 19.45 -2.88 -6.00
N ALA A 13 19.02 -3.85 -6.82
CA ALA A 13 17.81 -3.73 -7.63
C ALA A 13 16.59 -3.41 -6.75
N ILE A 14 15.72 -2.51 -7.21
CA ILE A 14 14.57 -2.05 -6.41
C ILE A 14 13.69 -3.22 -5.93
N ALA A 15 13.44 -4.22 -6.78
CA ALA A 15 12.59 -5.35 -6.44
C ALA A 15 13.20 -6.18 -5.30
N ALA A 16 14.54 -6.33 -5.31
CA ALA A 16 15.25 -7.00 -4.22
C ALA A 16 15.19 -6.19 -2.92
N ASN A 17 15.36 -4.86 -3.00
CA ASN A 17 15.21 -3.97 -1.84
C ASN A 17 13.81 -4.04 -1.23
N ILE A 18 12.75 -3.97 -2.05
CA ILE A 18 11.35 -4.09 -1.60
C ILE A 18 11.12 -5.40 -0.85
N ILE A 19 11.67 -6.51 -1.36
CA ILE A 19 11.49 -7.84 -0.77
C ILE A 19 12.34 -7.99 0.51
N GLN A 20 13.64 -7.74 0.44
CA GLN A 20 14.61 -8.02 1.50
C GLN A 20 14.55 -7.00 2.63
N GLU A 21 14.49 -5.71 2.28
CA GLU A 21 14.47 -4.62 3.26
C GLU A 21 13.05 -4.26 3.66
N GLY A 22 12.12 -4.25 2.70
CA GLY A 22 10.70 -3.98 2.95
C GLY A 22 10.00 -5.15 3.64
N PHE A 23 9.73 -6.23 2.90
CA PHE A 23 8.83 -7.29 3.37
C PHE A 23 9.43 -8.21 4.43
N HIS A 24 10.64 -8.70 4.21
CA HIS A 24 11.27 -9.64 5.16
C HIS A 24 11.51 -9.04 6.54
N LYS A 25 11.73 -7.73 6.62
CA LYS A 25 12.01 -7.03 7.89
C LYS A 25 10.79 -6.32 8.48
N SER A 26 9.62 -6.41 7.84
CA SER A 26 8.39 -5.75 8.29
C SER A 26 7.28 -6.75 8.64
N ARG A 27 6.61 -6.53 9.78
CA ARG A 27 5.44 -7.35 10.19
C ARG A 27 4.19 -7.09 9.35
N LYS A 28 4.06 -5.87 8.85
CA LYS A 28 2.93 -5.38 8.06
C LYS A 28 3.46 -4.45 6.98
N VAL A 29 2.77 -4.42 5.85
CA VAL A 29 3.01 -3.49 4.75
C VAL A 29 1.83 -2.53 4.70
N ILE A 30 2.11 -1.22 4.68
CA ILE A 30 1.06 -0.21 4.52
C ILE A 30 1.10 0.29 3.08
N VAL A 31 -0.03 0.17 2.38
CA VAL A 31 -0.22 0.72 1.04
C VAL A 31 -1.10 1.95 1.16
N VAL A 32 -0.53 3.12 0.86
CA VAL A 32 -1.26 4.40 0.88
C VAL A 32 -1.80 4.68 -0.53
N VAL A 33 -3.09 4.47 -0.70
CA VAL A 33 -3.82 4.68 -1.94
C VAL A 33 -4.27 6.14 -2.03
N SER A 34 -3.77 6.84 -3.04
CA SER A 34 -4.13 8.19 -3.42
C SER A 34 -4.30 8.28 -4.93
N GLN A 35 -4.73 9.43 -5.45
CA GLN A 35 -4.76 9.66 -6.89
C GLN A 35 -3.36 9.51 -7.53
N HIS A 36 -2.33 10.03 -6.87
CA HIS A 36 -0.94 9.89 -7.32
C HIS A 36 -0.46 8.44 -7.32
N PHE A 37 -0.86 7.64 -6.33
CA PHE A 37 -0.55 6.21 -6.31
C PHE A 37 -1.09 5.51 -7.56
N ILE A 38 -2.35 5.76 -7.92
CA ILE A 38 -3.00 5.07 -9.05
C ILE A 38 -2.38 5.50 -10.40
N GLN A 39 -1.96 6.76 -10.51
CA GLN A 39 -1.35 7.30 -11.73
C GLN A 39 0.14 6.95 -11.86
N SER A 40 0.81 6.60 -10.76
CA SER A 40 2.23 6.27 -10.75
C SER A 40 2.46 4.81 -11.15
N ARG A 41 3.04 4.59 -12.33
CA ARG A 41 3.47 3.25 -12.77
C ARG A 41 4.42 2.58 -11.77
N TRP A 42 5.24 3.38 -11.09
CA TRP A 42 6.16 2.89 -10.08
C TRP A 42 5.42 2.36 -8.85
N CYS A 43 4.44 3.13 -8.34
CA CYS A 43 3.66 2.71 -7.18
C CYS A 43 2.84 1.45 -7.48
N ILE A 44 2.27 1.33 -8.69
CA ILE A 44 1.58 0.11 -9.12
C ILE A 44 2.54 -1.07 -9.18
N PHE A 45 3.74 -0.90 -9.73
CA PHE A 45 4.76 -1.94 -9.78
C PHE A 45 5.18 -2.42 -8.38
N GLU A 46 5.44 -1.50 -7.44
CA GLU A 46 5.76 -1.85 -6.05
C GLU A 46 4.62 -2.63 -5.37
N TYR A 47 3.37 -2.23 -5.63
CA TYR A 47 2.17 -2.92 -5.15
C TYR A 47 2.02 -4.33 -5.75
N GLU A 48 2.26 -4.51 -7.04
CA GLU A 48 2.24 -5.83 -7.67
C GLU A 48 3.26 -6.78 -7.04
N ILE A 49 4.49 -6.30 -6.79
CA ILE A 49 5.50 -7.06 -6.05
C ILE A 49 5.00 -7.44 -4.66
N ALA A 50 4.36 -6.50 -3.94
CA ALA A 50 3.79 -6.76 -2.62
C ALA A 50 2.73 -7.86 -2.63
N GLN A 51 1.81 -7.82 -3.60
CA GLN A 51 0.76 -8.82 -3.73
C GLN A 51 1.31 -10.20 -4.06
N THR A 52 2.22 -10.29 -5.05
CA THR A 52 2.87 -11.55 -5.40
C THR A 52 3.58 -12.14 -4.19
N TRP A 53 4.26 -11.29 -3.41
CA TRP A 53 4.98 -11.75 -2.23
C TRP A 53 4.05 -12.23 -1.12
N GLN A 54 2.96 -11.50 -0.85
CA GLN A 54 1.93 -11.90 0.11
C GLN A 54 1.33 -13.27 -0.27
N PHE A 55 1.02 -13.47 -1.55
CA PHE A 55 0.48 -14.73 -2.07
C PHE A 55 1.45 -15.91 -1.88
N LEU A 56 2.74 -15.72 -2.18
CA LEU A 56 3.72 -16.80 -2.16
C LEU A 56 4.17 -17.21 -0.75
N ARG A 57 4.19 -16.27 0.21
CA ARG A 57 4.92 -16.46 1.47
C ARG A 57 4.07 -16.31 2.73
N SER A 58 2.84 -15.81 2.68
CA SER A 58 1.94 -15.70 3.85
C SER A 58 2.51 -14.94 5.07
N HIS A 59 3.59 -14.15 4.93
CA HIS A 59 4.37 -13.67 6.09
C HIS A 59 4.13 -12.21 6.50
N ALA A 60 3.50 -11.37 5.67
CA ALA A 60 3.16 -9.99 6.04
C ALA A 60 1.75 -9.61 5.56
N GLY A 61 0.91 -9.16 6.49
CA GLY A 61 -0.42 -8.64 6.14
C GLY A 61 -0.30 -7.24 5.53
N ILE A 62 -0.99 -7.02 4.41
CA ILE A 62 -1.09 -5.70 3.79
C ILE A 62 -2.26 -4.93 4.41
N ILE A 63 -2.02 -3.68 4.80
CA ILE A 63 -3.03 -2.73 5.27
C ILE A 63 -3.18 -1.65 4.20
N PHE A 64 -4.39 -1.48 3.69
CA PHE A 64 -4.70 -0.43 2.72
C PHE A 64 -5.24 0.80 3.43
N ILE A 65 -4.69 1.96 3.08
CA ILE A 65 -5.14 3.27 3.56
C ILE A 65 -5.56 4.08 2.34
N VAL A 66 -6.83 4.46 2.27
CA VAL A 66 -7.35 5.39 1.28
C VAL A 66 -7.21 6.79 1.84
N LEU A 67 -6.28 7.58 1.29
CA LEU A 67 -5.91 8.89 1.84
C LEU A 67 -6.93 9.99 1.51
N GLN A 68 -7.65 9.83 0.40
CA GLN A 68 -8.63 10.80 -0.10
C GLN A 68 -9.69 10.07 -0.92
N LYS A 69 -10.83 10.72 -1.15
CA LYS A 69 -11.84 10.20 -2.08
C LYS A 69 -11.23 10.00 -3.46
N LEU A 70 -11.38 8.79 -3.99
CA LEU A 70 -10.83 8.39 -5.28
C LEU A 70 -11.92 8.42 -6.34
N GLU A 71 -11.59 8.91 -7.54
CA GLU A 71 -12.52 8.84 -8.66
C GLU A 71 -12.70 7.40 -9.13
N LYS A 72 -13.96 6.97 -9.31
CA LYS A 72 -14.29 5.63 -9.80
C LYS A 72 -13.74 5.35 -11.20
N SER A 73 -13.65 6.38 -12.05
CA SER A 73 -13.02 6.32 -13.38
C SER A 73 -11.57 5.88 -13.28
N LEU A 74 -10.81 6.47 -12.36
CA LEU A 74 -9.40 6.18 -12.14
C LEU A 74 -9.20 4.77 -11.56
N LEU A 75 -10.03 4.37 -10.60
CA LEU A 75 -9.99 3.01 -10.04
C LEU A 75 -10.25 1.92 -11.09
N ARG A 76 -11.13 2.17 -12.07
CA ARG A 76 -11.40 1.20 -13.15
C ARG A 76 -10.19 0.91 -14.04
N GLN A 77 -9.17 1.77 -14.04
CA GLN A 77 -7.91 1.51 -14.73
C GLN A 77 -7.05 0.46 -14.01
N GLN A 78 -7.28 0.25 -12.71
CA GLN A 78 -6.56 -0.71 -11.87
C GLN A 78 -7.55 -1.75 -11.31
N VAL A 79 -7.87 -2.76 -12.11
CA VAL A 79 -8.94 -3.73 -11.82
C VAL A 79 -8.73 -4.44 -10.48
N GLU A 80 -7.50 -4.85 -10.17
CA GLU A 80 -7.19 -5.54 -8.92
C GLU A 80 -7.39 -4.63 -7.70
N LEU A 81 -6.90 -3.39 -7.77
CA LEU A 81 -7.11 -2.40 -6.72
C LEU A 81 -8.60 -2.11 -6.52
N TYR A 82 -9.36 -1.95 -7.62
CA TYR A 82 -10.81 -1.75 -7.55
C TYR A 82 -11.52 -2.94 -6.89
N ARG A 83 -11.13 -4.17 -7.24
CA ARG A 83 -11.69 -5.39 -6.63
C ARG A 83 -11.41 -5.45 -5.13
N LEU A 84 -10.20 -5.06 -4.71
CA LEU A 84 -9.82 -5.03 -3.31
C LEU A 84 -10.62 -4.00 -2.52
N LEU A 85 -10.70 -2.77 -3.03
CA LEU A 85 -11.46 -1.71 -2.36
C LEU A 85 -12.95 -2.06 -2.28
N SER A 86 -13.49 -2.76 -3.28
CA SER A 86 -14.89 -3.24 -3.27
C SER A 86 -15.19 -4.24 -2.15
N ARG A 87 -14.17 -4.85 -1.52
CA ARG A 87 -14.32 -5.76 -0.37
C ARG A 87 -14.38 -5.03 0.97
N ASN A 88 -14.25 -3.71 0.99
CA ASN A 88 -14.22 -2.87 2.19
C ASN A 88 -13.13 -3.25 3.21
N THR A 89 -12.01 -3.81 2.73
CA THR A 89 -10.85 -4.19 3.55
C THR A 89 -9.78 -3.09 3.49
N TYR A 90 -10.14 -1.87 3.88
CA TYR A 90 -9.24 -0.71 3.91
C TYR A 90 -9.62 0.24 5.06
N LEU A 91 -8.68 1.12 5.42
CA LEU A 91 -8.93 2.25 6.31
C LEU A 91 -9.05 3.51 5.47
N GLU A 92 -10.07 4.32 5.72
CA GLU A 92 -10.25 5.61 5.06
C GLU A 92 -9.77 6.73 5.97
N TRP A 93 -9.00 7.67 5.40
CA TRP A 93 -8.63 8.88 6.10
C TRP A 93 -9.78 9.89 6.08
N GLU A 94 -10.15 10.37 7.26
CA GLU A 94 -11.15 11.43 7.44
C GLU A 94 -10.51 12.63 8.16
N ASP A 95 -10.73 13.84 7.65
CA ASP A 95 -10.09 15.05 8.20
C ASP A 95 -10.82 15.63 9.43
N SER A 96 -11.99 15.07 9.77
CA SER A 96 -12.70 15.44 10.99
C SER A 96 -11.89 15.03 12.23
N VAL A 97 -11.98 15.80 13.32
CA VAL A 97 -11.26 15.48 14.57
C VAL A 97 -11.59 14.07 15.07
N LEU A 98 -12.88 13.71 15.03
CA LEU A 98 -13.36 12.38 15.41
C LEU A 98 -12.89 11.30 14.42
N GLY A 99 -12.96 11.55 13.12
CA GLY A 99 -12.53 10.64 12.07
C GLY A 99 -11.05 10.30 12.18
N ARG A 100 -10.18 11.31 12.39
CA ARG A 100 -8.75 11.10 12.67
C ARG A 100 -8.53 10.23 13.91
N HIS A 101 -9.26 10.48 14.99
CA HIS A 101 -9.15 9.67 16.21
C HIS A 101 -9.53 8.19 15.96
N ILE A 102 -10.64 7.94 15.25
CA ILE A 102 -11.08 6.58 14.90
C ILE A 102 -10.07 5.88 13.99
N PHE A 103 -9.53 6.59 13.00
CA PHE A 103 -8.52 6.09 12.08
C PHE A 103 -7.29 5.57 12.81
N TRP A 104 -6.67 6.40 13.67
CA TRP A 104 -5.46 6.02 14.41
C TRP A 104 -5.70 4.93 15.45
N ARG A 105 -6.94 4.76 15.95
CA ARG A 105 -7.28 3.66 16.84
C ARG A 105 -7.40 2.32 16.12
N ARG A 106 -7.70 2.33 14.82
CA ARG A 106 -7.85 1.14 13.99
C ARG A 106 -6.55 0.69 13.33
N LEU A 107 -5.65 1.63 13.04
CA LEU A 107 -4.33 1.38 12.46
C LEU A 107 -3.35 0.81 13.49
#